data_AF-A0A146KP20-F1
#
_entry.id   AF-A0A146KP20-F1
#
_cell.length_a   1.000
_cell.length_b   1.000
_cell.length_c   1.000
_cell.angle_alpha   90.00
_cell.angle_beta   90.00
_cell.angle_gamma   90.00
#
_symmetry.space_group_name_H-M   'P 1'
#
loop_
_entity.id
_entity.type
_entity.pdbx_description
1 polymer ?
#
loop_
_entity_poly.entity_id
_entity_poly.type
_entity_poly.pdbx_seq_one_letter_code
_entity_poly.pdbx_strand_id
1 'polypeptide(L)'
;MTSLAERLNKEGILTSFVKMSDLTVGAKYSIQTIQRVQRIFGSSVEVTIDFQGNLSKLSLPKRFHSIIRDDEMLTYKSGDLTLQYLGMMGNAYNVTFLSRESEKEADAEKDEVEENENLLKSKKRRKH
;
A
#
# COMPACT_ATOMS: atom_id res chain seq x y z
N MET A 1 -14.29 37.21 7.15
CA MET A 1 -13.04 36.63 6.61
C MET A 1 -12.57 35.59 7.60
N THR A 2 -12.33 34.35 7.18
CA THR A 2 -11.77 33.32 8.07
C THR A 2 -10.31 33.64 8.39
N SER A 3 -9.92 33.41 9.63
CA SER A 3 -8.54 33.66 10.05
C SER A 3 -7.58 32.66 9.42
N LEU A 4 -6.29 33.01 9.31
CA LEU A 4 -5.26 32.08 8.88
C LEU A 4 -5.24 30.83 9.77
N ALA A 5 -5.44 30.98 11.08
CA ALA A 5 -5.51 29.87 12.02
C ALA A 5 -6.67 28.92 11.72
N GLU A 6 -7.87 29.44 11.44
CA GLU A 6 -9.01 28.61 11.05
C GLU A 6 -8.77 27.85 9.75
N ARG A 7 -8.12 28.47 8.77
CA ARG A 7 -7.76 27.82 7.51
C ARG A 7 -6.74 26.71 7.73
N LEU A 8 -5.71 26.98 8.53
CA LEU A 8 -4.67 26.00 8.87
C LEU A 8 -5.22 24.85 9.73
N ASN A 9 -6.14 25.11 10.64
CA ASN A 9 -6.77 24.07 11.45
C ASN A 9 -7.79 23.23 10.66
N LYS A 10 -8.41 23.82 9.63
CA LYS A 10 -9.32 23.11 8.72
C LYS A 10 -8.59 22.23 7.70
N GLU A 11 -7.47 22.71 7.15
CA GLU A 11 -6.58 21.93 6.27
C GLU A 11 -5.65 21.00 7.06
N GLY A 12 -5.39 21.33 8.33
CA GLY A 12 -4.59 20.57 9.28
C GLY A 12 -5.28 19.32 9.80
N ILE A 13 -6.20 18.73 9.02
CA ILE A 13 -6.59 17.34 9.21
C ILE A 13 -5.30 16.54 9.06
N LEU A 14 -4.80 16.07 10.20
CA LEU A 14 -3.52 15.40 10.40
C LEU A 14 -3.36 14.26 9.39
N THR A 15 -2.72 14.52 8.25
CA THR A 15 -2.17 13.43 7.46
C THR A 15 -0.99 12.91 8.26
N SER A 16 -1.19 11.80 8.96
CA SER A 16 -0.13 11.16 9.73
C SER A 16 0.99 10.71 8.79
N PHE A 17 2.23 10.77 9.27
CA PHE A 17 3.36 10.22 8.54
C PHE A 17 3.73 8.88 9.16
N VAL A 18 3.85 7.86 8.31
CA VAL A 18 4.25 6.52 8.72
C VAL A 18 5.58 6.17 8.06
N LYS A 19 6.49 5.54 8.81
CA LYS A 19 7.75 5.05 8.23
C LYS A 19 7.53 3.65 7.67
N MET A 20 8.35 3.28 6.69
CA MET A 20 8.32 1.92 6.13
C MET A 20 8.57 0.84 7.21
N SER A 21 9.40 1.14 8.20
CA SER A 21 9.68 0.27 9.35
C SER A 21 8.49 0.05 10.29
N ASP A 22 7.50 0.92 10.25
CA ASP A 22 6.33 0.88 11.13
C ASP A 22 5.20 0.01 10.53
N LEU A 23 5.35 -0.40 9.26
CA LEU A 23 4.43 -1.29 8.58
C LEU A 23 4.57 -2.72 9.11
N THR A 24 3.43 -3.41 9.20
CA THR A 24 3.40 -4.82 9.56
C THR A 24 3.92 -5.66 8.40
N VAL A 25 4.88 -6.54 8.68
CA VAL A 25 5.44 -7.46 7.67
C VAL A 25 4.34 -8.38 7.14
N GLY A 26 4.27 -8.51 5.82
CA GLY A 26 3.27 -9.29 5.10
C GLY A 26 1.93 -8.59 4.91
N ALA A 27 1.67 -7.47 5.59
CA ALA A 27 0.42 -6.74 5.46
C ALA A 27 0.35 -5.97 4.13
N LYS A 28 -0.88 -5.89 3.60
CA LYS A 28 -1.23 -5.23 2.35
C LYS A 28 -1.80 -3.85 2.65
N TYR A 29 -1.28 -2.83 1.97
CA TYR A 29 -1.67 -1.43 2.12
C TYR A 29 -2.06 -0.84 0.77
N SER A 30 -3.36 -0.61 0.57
CA SER A 30 -3.87 -0.04 -0.68
C SER A 30 -3.44 1.42 -0.81
N ILE A 31 -2.80 1.76 -1.93
CA ILE A 31 -2.29 3.10 -2.23
C ILE A 31 -3.44 3.94 -2.78
N GLN A 32 -3.79 5.00 -2.06
CA GLN A 32 -4.84 5.93 -2.45
C GLN A 32 -4.33 7.01 -3.39
N THR A 33 -3.15 7.56 -3.12
CA THR A 33 -2.55 8.59 -3.97
C THR A 33 -1.04 8.41 -4.03
N ILE A 34 -0.45 8.88 -5.13
CA ILE A 34 1.00 8.96 -5.34
C ILE A 34 1.32 10.41 -5.69
N GLN A 35 2.31 10.99 -5.03
CA GLN A 35 2.73 12.37 -5.28
C GLN A 35 4.23 12.54 -5.16
N ARG A 36 4.79 13.44 -5.96
CA ARG A 36 6.16 13.91 -5.81
C ARG A 36 6.16 15.22 -5.04
N VAL A 37 6.88 15.24 -3.92
CA VAL A 37 7.00 16.41 -3.05
C VAL A 37 8.43 16.94 -3.12
N GLN A 38 8.59 18.22 -3.43
CA GLN A 38 9.88 18.89 -3.38
C GLN A 38 10.23 19.18 -1.92
N ARG A 39 11.40 18.72 -1.47
CA ARG A 39 11.95 19.00 -0.14
C ARG A 39 13.28 19.75 -0.27
N ILE A 40 13.81 20.18 0.88
CA ILE A 40 15.08 20.91 0.99
C ILE A 40 16.24 20.12 0.35
N PHE A 41 16.24 18.79 0.50
CA PHE A 41 17.28 17.89 -0.01
C PHE A 41 16.89 17.15 -1.29
N GLY A 42 16.11 17.79 -2.15
CA GLY A 42 15.60 17.22 -3.40
C GLY A 42 14.16 16.71 -3.28
N SER A 43 13.73 15.90 -4.25
CA SER A 43 12.35 15.39 -4.28
C SER A 43 12.20 14.06 -3.53
N SER A 44 11.00 13.84 -2.99
CA SER A 44 10.55 12.59 -2.40
C SER A 44 9.30 12.11 -3.14
N VAL A 45 9.19 10.82 -3.41
CA VAL A 45 7.91 10.22 -3.79
C VAL A 45 7.20 9.77 -2.52
N GLU A 46 5.97 10.22 -2.34
CA GLU A 46 5.11 9.88 -1.20
C GLU A 46 3.85 9.19 -1.70
N VAL A 47 3.43 8.17 -0.97
CA VAL A 47 2.15 7.50 -1.19
C VAL A 47 1.25 7.69 0.01
N THR A 48 -0.05 7.81 -0.22
CA THR A 48 -1.04 7.80 0.86
C THR A 48 -1.63 6.40 0.97
N ILE A 49 -1.57 5.81 2.16
CA ILE A 49 -2.12 4.49 2.47
C ILE A 49 -3.09 4.58 3.64
N ASP A 50 -4.02 3.63 3.73
CA ASP A 50 -4.75 3.40 4.98
C ASP A 50 -3.85 2.63 5.96
N PHE A 51 -3.54 3.27 7.08
CA PHE A 51 -2.77 2.69 8.16
C PHE A 51 -3.51 2.89 9.47
N GLN A 52 -3.91 1.79 10.11
CA GLN A 52 -4.65 1.81 11.38
C GLN A 52 -5.95 2.64 11.33
N GLY A 53 -6.67 2.58 10.20
CA GLY A 53 -7.93 3.30 10.00
C GLY A 53 -7.77 4.79 9.69
N ASN A 54 -6.55 5.23 9.38
CA ASN A 54 -6.23 6.62 9.06
C ASN A 54 -5.42 6.72 7.77
N LEU A 55 -5.71 7.74 6.97
CA LEU A 55 -4.91 8.07 5.78
C LEU A 55 -3.56 8.63 6.20
N SER A 56 -2.51 7.87 5.91
CA SER A 56 -1.13 8.18 6.29
C SER A 56 -0.24 8.30 5.07
N LYS A 57 0.67 9.29 5.09
CA LYS A 57 1.72 9.48 4.09
C LYS A 57 2.92 8.60 4.42
N LEU A 58 3.38 7.87 3.41
CA LEU A 58 4.56 7.02 3.45
C LEU A 58 5.53 7.46 2.36
N SER A 59 6.78 7.78 2.73
CA SER A 59 7.82 8.08 1.74
C SER A 59 8.42 6.80 1.16
N LEU A 60 8.45 6.70 -0.16
CA LEU A 60 9.06 5.56 -0.84
C LEU A 60 10.59 5.67 -0.87
N PRO A 61 11.33 4.55 -0.86
CA PRO A 61 12.77 4.55 -1.06
C PRO A 61 13.19 5.23 -2.37
N LYS A 62 14.33 5.94 -2.33
CA LYS A 62 14.87 6.70 -3.48
C LYS A 62 14.99 5.90 -4.78
N ARG A 63 15.22 4.58 -4.69
CA ARG A 63 15.31 3.68 -5.85
C ARG A 63 14.05 3.68 -6.74
N PHE A 64 12.89 4.05 -6.19
CA PHE A 64 11.63 4.12 -6.93
C PHE A 64 11.38 5.49 -7.57
N HIS A 65 12.16 6.51 -7.23
CA HIS A 65 11.88 7.89 -7.68
C HIS A 65 11.96 8.07 -9.19
N SER A 66 12.85 7.33 -9.86
CA SER A 66 13.03 7.36 -11.31
C SER A 66 12.13 6.37 -12.05
N ILE A 67 11.52 5.43 -11.33
CA ILE A 67 10.62 4.42 -11.91
C ILE A 67 9.23 5.03 -12.08
N ILE A 68 8.74 5.72 -11.05
CA ILE A 68 7.42 6.34 -11.05
C ILE A 68 7.51 7.68 -11.78
N ARG A 69 6.81 7.79 -12.91
CA ARG A 69 6.80 8.99 -13.75
C ARG A 69 5.68 9.95 -13.34
N ASP A 70 5.87 11.24 -13.64
CA ASP A 70 4.94 12.29 -13.20
C ASP A 70 3.58 12.21 -13.92
N ASP A 71 3.56 11.76 -15.18
CA ASP A 71 2.35 11.49 -15.94
C ASP A 71 1.55 10.31 -15.36
N GLU A 72 2.23 9.24 -14.96
CA GLU A 72 1.60 8.09 -14.31
C GLU A 72 0.93 8.49 -12.98
N MET A 73 1.57 9.36 -12.20
CA MET A 73 1.00 9.88 -10.94
C MET A 73 -0.28 10.70 -11.18
N LEU A 74 -0.34 11.49 -12.24
CA LEU A 74 -1.51 12.32 -12.58
C LEU A 74 -2.73 11.47 -12.98
N THR A 75 -2.48 10.34 -13.63
CA THR A 75 -3.54 9.43 -14.09
C THR A 75 -3.84 8.28 -13.12
N TYR A 76 -3.12 8.20 -12.01
CA TYR A 76 -3.26 7.14 -11.03
C TYR A 76 -4.66 7.13 -10.41
N LYS A 77 -5.33 5.97 -10.41
CA LYS A 77 -6.62 5.80 -9.75
C LYS A 77 -6.42 5.21 -8.36
N SER A 78 -7.15 5.77 -7.40
CA SER A 78 -7.11 5.37 -5.99
C SER A 78 -7.39 3.87 -5.84
N GLY A 79 -6.46 3.15 -5.22
CA GLY A 79 -6.56 1.72 -4.95
C GLY A 79 -6.18 0.79 -6.10
N ASP A 80 -5.59 1.28 -7.20
CA ASP A 80 -5.11 0.43 -8.29
C ASP A 80 -3.84 -0.36 -7.93
N LEU A 81 -3.04 0.15 -6.98
CA LEU A 81 -1.86 -0.51 -6.45
C LEU A 81 -1.97 -0.78 -4.95
N THR A 82 -1.44 -1.92 -4.54
CA THR A 82 -1.25 -2.31 -3.15
C THR A 82 0.24 -2.45 -2.86
N LEU A 83 0.71 -1.81 -1.79
CA LEU A 83 2.06 -2.00 -1.25
C LEU A 83 2.02 -3.12 -0.22
N GLN A 84 2.95 -4.07 -0.33
CA GLN A 84 3.20 -5.08 0.69
C GLN A 84 4.63 -4.94 1.22
N TYR A 85 4.76 -4.76 2.53
CA TYR A 85 6.06 -4.71 3.19
C TYR A 85 6.51 -6.11 3.59
N LEU A 86 7.69 -6.54 3.13
CA LEU A 86 8.24 -7.87 3.36
C LEU A 86 9.39 -7.87 4.37
N GLY A 87 9.56 -6.78 5.13
CA GLY A 87 10.64 -6.64 6.10
C GLY A 87 11.92 -6.04 5.51
N MET A 88 13.05 -6.27 6.18
CA MET A 88 14.36 -5.82 5.75
C MET A 88 15.09 -6.95 5.01
N MET A 89 15.72 -6.62 3.88
CA MET A 89 16.69 -7.49 3.20
C MET A 89 18.05 -6.80 3.22
N GLY A 90 18.91 -7.22 4.15
CA GLY A 90 20.14 -6.48 4.47
C GLY A 90 19.80 -5.07 4.96
N ASN A 91 20.35 -4.05 4.29
CA ASN A 91 20.16 -2.62 4.63
C ASN A 91 19.04 -1.94 3.82
N ALA A 92 18.19 -2.71 3.13
CA ALA A 92 17.14 -2.18 2.29
C ALA A 92 15.76 -2.72 2.71
N TYR A 93 14.75 -1.87 2.65
CA TYR A 93 13.36 -2.32 2.77
C TYR A 93 13.02 -3.24 1.61
N ASN A 94 12.53 -4.44 1.91
CA ASN A 94 11.95 -5.35 0.96
C ASN A 94 10.45 -5.04 0.83
N VAL A 95 10.02 -4.63 -0.36
CA VAL A 95 8.63 -4.26 -0.64
C VAL A 95 8.24 -4.77 -2.01
N THR A 96 6.99 -5.18 -2.15
CA THR A 96 6.38 -5.55 -3.42
C THR A 96 5.17 -4.66 -3.67
N PHE A 97 4.86 -4.45 -4.95
CA PHE A 97 3.68 -3.74 -5.40
C PHE A 97 2.83 -4.71 -6.21
N LEU A 98 1.55 -4.80 -5.89
CA LEU A 98 0.59 -5.64 -6.57
C LEU A 98 -0.43 -4.73 -7.27
N SER A 99 -0.79 -5.06 -8.51
CA SER A 99 -1.95 -4.42 -9.13
C SER A 99 -3.22 -5.02 -8.55
N ARG A 100 -4.30 -4.25 -8.57
CA ARG A 100 -5.63 -4.72 -8.17
C ARG A 100 -6.08 -5.98 -8.92
N GLU A 101 -5.62 -6.18 -10.16
CA GLU A 101 -5.93 -7.36 -10.96
C GLU A 101 -5.17 -8.59 -10.45
N SER A 102 -3.87 -8.45 -10.18
CA SER A 102 -3.05 -9.53 -9.62
C SER A 102 -3.51 -9.96 -8.23
N GLU A 103 -4.13 -9.07 -7.45
CA GLU A 103 -4.72 -9.44 -6.16
C GLU A 103 -5.95 -10.33 -6.31
N LYS A 104 -6.84 -10.04 -7.28
CA LYS A 104 -8.03 -10.87 -7.53
C LYS A 104 -7.67 -12.27 -7.99
N GLU A 105 -6.66 -12.40 -8.84
CA GLU A 105 -6.17 -13.69 -9.32
C GLU A 105 -5.57 -14.52 -8.17
N ALA A 106 -4.75 -13.90 -7.32
CA ALA A 106 -4.15 -14.57 -6.18
C ALA A 106 -5.16 -15.01 -5.10
N ASP A 107 -6.23 -14.24 -4.91
CA ASP A 107 -7.30 -14.62 -3.96
C ASP A 107 -8.18 -15.74 -4.55
N ALA A 108 -8.48 -15.71 -5.86
CA ALA A 108 -9.21 -16.78 -6.55
C ALA A 108 -8.45 -18.12 -6.52
N GLU A 109 -7.13 -18.13 -6.75
CA GLU A 109 -6.33 -19.36 -6.66
C GLU A 109 -6.33 -19.96 -5.24
N LYS A 110 -6.35 -19.11 -4.19
CA LYS A 110 -6.40 -19.60 -2.81
C LYS A 110 -7.74 -20.24 -2.48
N ASP A 111 -8.84 -19.63 -2.90
CA ASP A 111 -10.19 -20.17 -2.69
C ASP A 111 -10.36 -21.52 -3.39
N GLU A 112 -9.85 -21.67 -4.63
CA GLU A 112 -9.90 -22.94 -5.36
C GLU A 112 -9.07 -24.05 -4.70
N VAL A 113 -7.90 -23.73 -4.14
CA VAL A 113 -7.06 -24.70 -3.43
C VAL A 113 -7.72 -25.15 -2.12
N GLU A 114 -8.30 -24.21 -1.36
CA GLU A 114 -8.97 -24.52 -0.10
C GLU A 114 -10.27 -25.34 -0.30
N GLU A 115 -11.05 -25.03 -1.33
CA GLU A 115 -12.26 -25.79 -1.68
C GLU A 115 -11.91 -27.23 -2.11
N ASN A 116 -10.87 -27.40 -2.92
CA ASN A 116 -10.39 -28.72 -3.33
C ASN A 116 -9.86 -29.57 -2.17
N GLU A 117 -9.12 -28.98 -1.22
CA GLU A 117 -8.68 -29.68 -0.02
C GLU A 117 -9.85 -30.16 0.85
N ASN A 118 -10.87 -29.31 1.03
CA ASN A 118 -12.06 -29.65 1.80
C ASN A 118 -12.90 -30.75 1.12
N LEU A 119 -12.97 -30.74 -0.22
CA LEU A 119 -13.60 -31.80 -0.99
C LEU A 119 -12.86 -33.15 -0.85
N LEU A 120 -11.53 -33.14 -0.83
CA LEU A 120 -10.73 -34.35 -0.63
C LEU A 120 -10.89 -34.93 0.79
N LYS A 121 -10.88 -34.06 1.81
CA LYS A 121 -11.05 -34.45 3.22
C LYS A 121 -12.46 -35.03 3.48
N SER A 122 -13.49 -34.48 2.84
CA SER A 122 -14.87 -35.00 2.98
C SER A 122 -15.10 -36.35 2.27
N LYS A 123 -14.46 -36.58 1.11
CA LYS A 123 -14.52 -37.88 0.41
C LYS A 123 -13.81 -39.02 1.17
N LYS A 124 -12.74 -38.72 1.91
CA LYS A 124 -12.04 -39.72 2.76
C LYS A 124 -12.86 -40.17 3.97
N ARG A 125 -13.74 -39.32 4.51
CA ARG A 125 -14.57 -39.62 5.70
C ARG A 125 -15.80 -40.50 5.43
N ARG A 126 -16.22 -40.66 4.17
CA ARG A 126 -17.41 -41.44 3.78
C ARG A 126 -17.12 -42.91 3.43
N LYS A 127 -15.86 -43.35 3.51
CA LYS A 127 -15.43 -44.71 3.14
C LYS A 127 -15.13 -45.64 4.34
N HIS A 128 -15.62 -45.31 5.53
CA HIS A 128 -15.41 -46.11 6.73
C HIS A 128 -16.72 -46.41 7.45
#